data_AF-A0A660ZGA1-F1
#
_entry.id   AF-A0A660ZGA1-F1
#
_cell.length_a   1.000
_cell.length_b   1.000
_cell.length_c   1.000
_cell.angle_alpha   90.00
_cell.angle_beta   90.00
_cell.angle_gamma   90.00
#
_symmetry.space_group_name_H-M   'P 1'
#
loop_
_entity.id
_entity.type
_entity.pdbx_description
1 polymer ?
#
loop_
_entity_poly.entity_id
_entity_poly.type
_entity_poly.pdbx_seq_one_letter_code
_entity_poly.pdbx_strand_id
1 'polypeptide(L)'
;MEIVLYLVYLVASVLFILGIKKLSSPKTARRGNQLSAAGMLLAIVVTLFDQNILTYEYIILGLVVGSAIGAFMAIKVQMTGMPQMVGILNGFGGGASALVAFAEYDKILVGSGNFEIATTTTIILSVLIGSVTFTGSLIAFGKLQGIVTGKVVKYPLQHPLNALFLIAVVAAGVMVVLNPTQINLVLGIVAVSLLLGVLLVLPIGGADMPVAISLLNSYSGLAASMTGFVLQNNMLIIAGALVGASGIILTLIMCRGMNRSLMNVVLGGWASAGAGGPAAEGSTPKGDVKS
;
A
#
# COMPACT_ATOMS: atom_id res chain seq x y z
N MET A 1 -12.14 29.60 -9.10
CA MET A 1 -12.18 28.70 -7.94
C MET A 1 -11.13 27.60 -8.04
N GLU A 2 -10.92 27.00 -9.22
CA GLU A 2 -9.90 25.97 -9.47
C GLU A 2 -8.46 26.38 -9.08
N ILE A 3 -8.02 27.60 -9.40
CA ILE A 3 -6.69 28.08 -9.00
C ILE A 3 -6.51 28.01 -7.48
N VAL A 4 -7.55 28.34 -6.71
CA VAL A 4 -7.52 28.25 -5.24
C VAL A 4 -7.42 26.78 -4.81
N LEU A 5 -8.18 25.86 -5.42
CA LEU A 5 -8.05 24.42 -5.15
C LEU A 5 -6.62 23.93 -5.40
N TYR A 6 -6.00 24.27 -6.54
CA TYR A 6 -4.64 23.87 -6.88
C TYR A 6 -3.59 24.44 -5.92
N LEU A 7 -3.71 25.72 -5.55
CA LEU A 7 -2.82 26.34 -4.58
C LEU A 7 -2.95 25.69 -3.21
N VAL A 8 -4.16 25.34 -2.78
CA VAL A 8 -4.35 24.69 -1.49
C VAL A 8 -3.85 23.24 -1.51
N TYR A 9 -4.04 22.49 -2.60
CA TYR A 9 -3.39 21.18 -2.79
C TYR A 9 -1.87 21.26 -2.80
N LEU A 10 -1.29 22.31 -3.37
CA LEU A 10 0.15 22.56 -3.28
C LEU A 10 0.59 22.80 -1.84
N VAL A 11 -0.14 23.62 -1.08
CA VAL A 11 0.13 23.85 0.36
C VAL A 11 0.02 22.55 1.15
N ALA A 12 -1.02 21.74 0.93
CA ALA A 12 -1.18 20.41 1.54
C ALA A 12 0.05 19.53 1.28
N SER A 13 0.49 19.49 0.02
CA SER A 13 1.64 18.70 -0.41
C SER A 13 2.94 19.15 0.27
N VAL A 14 3.17 20.46 0.39
CA VAL A 14 4.31 21.02 1.13
C VAL A 14 4.23 20.64 2.61
N LEU A 15 3.06 20.70 3.24
CA LEU A 15 2.87 20.29 4.63
C LEU A 15 3.20 18.80 4.84
N PHE A 16 2.82 17.92 3.91
CA PHE A 16 3.21 16.50 3.94
C PHE A 16 4.73 16.31 3.81
N ILE A 17 5.38 16.99 2.86
CA ILE A 17 6.83 16.93 2.67
C ILE A 17 7.56 17.36 3.95
N LEU A 18 7.17 18.50 4.51
CA LEU A 18 7.75 19.03 5.75
C LEU A 18 7.44 18.13 6.96
N GLY A 19 6.24 17.54 6.99
CA GLY A 19 5.81 16.58 8.00
C GLY A 19 6.70 15.35 8.01
N ILE A 20 6.83 14.66 6.88
CA ILE A 20 7.70 13.48 6.70
C ILE A 20 9.16 13.84 7.02
N LYS A 21 9.65 14.98 6.53
CA LYS A 21 11.03 15.43 6.85
C LYS A 21 11.25 15.61 8.34
N LYS A 22 10.27 16.10 9.09
CA LYS A 22 10.37 16.28 10.55
C LYS A 22 10.17 14.99 11.33
N LEU A 23 9.57 13.95 10.75
CA LEU A 23 9.46 12.62 11.37
C LEU A 23 10.81 11.89 11.46
N SER A 24 11.82 12.27 10.67
CA SER A 24 13.14 11.64 10.68
C SER A 24 13.99 11.94 11.93
N SER A 25 13.58 12.88 12.79
CA SER A 25 14.27 13.21 14.03
C SER A 25 13.33 13.14 15.23
N PRO A 26 13.73 12.46 16.33
CA PRO A 26 12.93 12.41 17.55
C PRO A 26 12.54 13.78 18.11
N LYS A 27 13.43 14.80 17.97
CA LYS A 27 13.19 16.16 18.46
C LYS A 27 12.04 16.86 17.73
N THR A 28 11.82 16.54 16.45
CA THR A 28 10.81 17.19 15.61
C THR A 28 9.61 16.30 15.29
N ALA A 29 9.64 15.02 15.64
CA ALA A 29 8.64 14.02 15.25
C ALA A 29 7.20 14.42 15.58
N ARG A 30 6.94 14.95 16.79
CA ARG A 30 5.59 15.41 17.18
C ARG A 30 5.07 16.53 16.27
N ARG A 31 5.91 17.52 15.97
CA ARG A 31 5.58 18.62 15.05
C ARG A 31 5.40 18.10 13.62
N GLY A 32 6.22 17.14 13.20
CA GLY A 32 6.09 16.48 11.90
C GLY A 32 4.72 15.83 11.72
N ASN A 33 4.28 15.07 12.72
CA ASN A 33 2.96 14.45 12.72
C ASN A 33 1.82 15.49 12.66
N GLN A 34 1.92 16.58 13.42
CA GLN A 34 0.93 17.67 13.40
C GLN A 34 0.84 18.37 12.04
N LEU A 35 1.98 18.59 11.35
CA LEU A 35 1.98 19.16 10.00
C LEU A 35 1.32 18.23 8.99
N SER A 36 1.61 16.92 9.04
CA SER A 36 0.95 15.94 8.16
C SER A 36 -0.56 15.88 8.41
N ALA A 37 -0.99 15.93 9.68
CA ALA A 37 -2.41 15.96 10.04
C ALA A 37 -3.11 17.24 9.53
N ALA A 38 -2.46 18.39 9.66
CA ALA A 38 -2.98 19.66 9.13
C ALA A 38 -3.05 19.63 7.59
N GLY A 39 -2.04 19.08 6.91
CA GLY A 39 -2.04 18.90 5.46
C GLY A 39 -3.18 17.99 4.99
N MET A 40 -3.42 16.87 5.68
CA MET A 40 -4.54 15.98 5.39
C MET A 40 -5.90 16.66 5.59
N LEU A 41 -6.09 17.34 6.72
CA LEU A 41 -7.34 18.05 7.01
C LEU A 41 -7.65 19.11 5.95
N LEU A 42 -6.64 19.91 5.60
CA LEU A 42 -6.76 20.96 4.60
C LEU A 42 -7.09 20.39 3.21
N ALA A 43 -6.51 19.25 2.83
CA ALA A 43 -6.86 18.60 1.57
C ALA A 43 -8.31 18.08 1.58
N ILE A 44 -8.76 17.41 2.64
CA ILE A 44 -10.14 16.91 2.76
C ILE A 44 -11.13 18.08 2.64
N VAL A 45 -10.91 19.16 3.40
CA VAL A 45 -11.80 20.33 3.42
C VAL A 45 -11.89 20.96 2.03
N VAL A 46 -10.76 21.10 1.33
CA VAL A 46 -10.72 21.71 0.00
C VAL A 46 -11.36 20.84 -1.06
N THR A 47 -11.22 19.52 -0.98
CA THR A 47 -11.93 18.60 -1.88
C THR A 47 -13.45 18.77 -1.77
N LEU A 48 -13.99 19.10 -0.59
CA LEU A 48 -15.43 19.35 -0.43
C LEU A 48 -15.97 20.57 -1.20
N PHE A 49 -15.10 21.49 -1.65
CA PHE A 49 -15.50 22.65 -2.46
C PHE A 49 -15.41 22.39 -3.97
N ASP A 50 -15.08 21.17 -4.39
CA ASP A 50 -15.14 20.78 -5.79
C ASP A 50 -16.60 20.78 -6.28
N GLN A 51 -16.85 21.41 -7.43
CA GLN A 51 -18.20 21.63 -7.97
C GLN A 51 -18.87 20.35 -8.50
N ASN A 52 -18.14 19.22 -8.54
CA ASN A 52 -18.65 17.95 -9.04
C ASN A 52 -19.14 16.99 -7.94
N ILE A 53 -19.29 17.46 -6.70
CA ILE A 53 -19.79 16.63 -5.60
C ILE A 53 -21.32 16.53 -5.65
N LEU A 54 -21.81 15.38 -6.12
CA LEU A 54 -23.24 15.11 -6.33
C LEU A 54 -24.01 14.83 -5.04
N THR A 55 -23.37 14.34 -3.98
CA THR A 55 -24.09 13.97 -2.74
C THR A 55 -23.18 14.05 -1.50
N TYR A 56 -23.30 15.14 -0.74
CA TYR A 56 -22.57 15.32 0.52
C TYR A 56 -22.94 14.31 1.60
N GLU A 57 -24.15 13.74 1.56
CA GLU A 57 -24.64 12.78 2.55
C GLU A 57 -23.75 11.53 2.63
N TYR A 58 -23.43 10.91 1.50
CA TYR A 58 -22.55 9.74 1.46
C TYR A 58 -21.12 10.06 1.89
N ILE A 59 -20.61 11.25 1.53
CA ILE A 59 -19.27 11.70 1.92
C ILE A 59 -19.18 11.88 3.44
N ILE A 60 -20.14 12.60 4.03
CA ILE A 60 -20.18 12.85 5.47
C ILE A 60 -20.36 11.52 6.22
N LEU A 61 -21.27 10.65 5.76
CA LEU A 61 -21.50 9.35 6.39
C LEU A 61 -20.24 8.48 6.35
N GLY A 62 -19.59 8.38 5.19
CA GLY A 62 -18.34 7.63 5.03
C GLY A 62 -17.21 8.20 5.91
N LEU A 63 -17.06 9.53 5.94
CA LEU A 63 -16.06 10.21 6.76
C LEU A 63 -16.30 9.97 8.26
N VAL A 64 -17.54 10.12 8.74
CA VAL A 64 -17.89 9.94 10.15
C VAL A 64 -17.71 8.48 10.56
N VAL A 65 -18.26 7.53 9.81
CA VAL A 65 -18.16 6.09 10.13
C VAL A 65 -16.72 5.61 10.07
N GLY A 66 -15.99 5.93 8.99
CA GLY A 66 -14.62 5.51 8.79
C GLY A 66 -13.67 6.11 9.84
N SER A 67 -13.80 7.42 10.13
CA SER A 67 -12.96 8.07 11.15
C SER A 67 -13.29 7.59 12.56
N ALA A 68 -14.55 7.32 12.89
CA ALA A 68 -14.95 6.77 14.19
C ALA A 68 -14.37 5.37 14.41
N ILE A 69 -14.49 4.47 13.43
CA ILE A 69 -13.92 3.12 13.49
C ILE A 69 -12.39 3.21 13.60
N GLY A 70 -11.75 4.01 12.74
CA GLY A 70 -10.29 4.18 12.75
C GLY A 70 -9.77 4.75 14.07
N ALA A 71 -10.44 5.76 14.62
CA ALA A 71 -10.09 6.36 15.91
C ALA A 71 -10.27 5.34 17.06
N PHE A 72 -11.38 4.62 17.09
CA PHE A 72 -11.63 3.59 18.08
C PHE A 72 -10.53 2.51 18.05
N MET A 73 -10.22 2.00 16.86
CA MET A 73 -9.16 1.00 16.67
C MET A 73 -7.78 1.52 17.11
N ALA A 74 -7.44 2.76 16.76
CA ALA A 74 -6.15 3.37 17.10
C ALA A 74 -5.97 3.65 18.60
N ILE A 75 -7.05 4.00 19.31
CA ILE A 75 -7.01 4.30 20.75
C ILE A 75 -7.01 3.02 21.59
N LYS A 76 -7.70 1.97 21.13
CA LYS A 76 -7.86 0.71 21.89
C LYS A 76 -6.70 -0.27 21.73
N VAL A 77 -5.91 -0.18 20.68
CA VAL A 77 -4.80 -1.12 20.46
C VAL A 77 -3.71 -0.94 21.52
N GLN A 78 -3.18 -2.06 22.02
CA GLN A 78 -1.99 -2.07 22.85
C GLN A 78 -0.73 -1.75 22.03
N MET A 79 0.29 -1.15 22.66
CA MET A 79 1.55 -0.78 21.98
C MET A 79 2.29 -1.98 21.35
N THR A 80 2.14 -3.18 21.94
CA THR A 80 2.67 -4.44 21.39
C THR A 80 1.97 -4.88 20.11
N GLY A 81 0.72 -4.44 19.90
CA GLY A 81 -0.09 -4.73 18.71
C GLY A 81 -0.04 -3.66 17.62
N MET A 82 0.82 -2.65 17.77
CA MET A 82 0.95 -1.57 16.79
C MET A 82 1.31 -2.06 15.38
N PRO A 83 2.21 -3.05 15.18
CA PRO A 83 2.56 -3.51 13.83
C PRO A 83 1.35 -4.02 13.04
N GLN A 84 0.50 -4.88 13.62
CA GLN A 84 -0.68 -5.38 12.90
C GLN A 84 -1.71 -4.28 12.63
N MET A 85 -1.84 -3.31 13.55
CA MET A 85 -2.73 -2.18 13.36
C MET A 85 -2.30 -1.27 12.22
N VAL A 86 -1.01 -0.99 12.10
CA VAL A 86 -0.45 -0.28 10.94
C VAL A 86 -0.70 -1.09 9.66
N GLY A 87 -0.48 -2.41 9.71
CA GLY A 87 -0.76 -3.31 8.60
C GLY A 87 -2.19 -3.20 8.07
N ILE A 88 -3.20 -3.36 8.93
CA ILE A 88 -4.61 -3.33 8.50
C ILE A 88 -5.03 -1.94 7.99
N LEU A 89 -4.56 -0.85 8.61
CA LEU A 89 -4.86 0.51 8.15
C LEU A 89 -4.26 0.80 6.77
N ASN A 90 -3.04 0.33 6.49
CA ASN A 90 -2.44 0.42 5.16
C ASN A 90 -3.21 -0.41 4.14
N GLY A 91 -3.70 -1.58 4.55
CA GLY A 91 -4.62 -2.41 3.76
C GLY A 91 -5.84 -1.62 3.32
N PHE A 92 -6.54 -0.95 4.24
CA PHE A 92 -7.69 -0.10 3.90
C PHE A 92 -7.33 1.05 2.96
N GLY A 93 -6.14 1.65 3.10
CA GLY A 93 -5.64 2.65 2.14
C GLY A 93 -5.51 2.08 0.72
N GLY A 94 -4.88 0.91 0.56
CA GLY A 94 -4.76 0.23 -0.73
C GLY A 94 -6.12 -0.18 -1.31
N GLY A 95 -7.02 -0.69 -0.47
CA GLY A 95 -8.39 -1.03 -0.86
C GLY A 95 -9.18 0.18 -1.33
N ALA A 96 -9.06 1.32 -0.64
CA ALA A 96 -9.68 2.57 -1.05
C ALA A 96 -9.17 3.03 -2.43
N SER A 97 -7.86 2.97 -2.68
CA SER A 97 -7.30 3.27 -4.02
C SER A 97 -7.87 2.38 -5.12
N ALA A 98 -7.99 1.08 -4.88
CA ALA A 98 -8.57 0.14 -5.83
C ALA A 98 -10.06 0.43 -6.10
N LEU A 99 -10.84 0.71 -5.05
CA LEU A 99 -12.26 1.05 -5.16
C LEU A 99 -12.47 2.36 -5.92
N VAL A 100 -11.67 3.40 -5.64
CA VAL A 100 -11.76 4.68 -6.34
C VAL A 100 -11.39 4.52 -7.82
N ALA A 101 -10.33 3.76 -8.14
CA ALA A 101 -9.96 3.49 -9.52
C ALA A 101 -11.04 2.70 -10.28
N PHE A 102 -11.65 1.71 -9.63
CA PHE A 102 -12.77 0.97 -10.20
C PHE A 102 -14.02 1.84 -10.40
N ALA A 103 -14.32 2.73 -9.45
CA ALA A 103 -15.43 3.66 -9.56
C ALA A 103 -15.24 4.66 -10.73
N GLU A 104 -14.03 5.17 -10.93
CA GLU A 104 -13.74 6.06 -12.07
C GLU A 104 -13.81 5.29 -13.40
N TYR A 105 -13.36 4.04 -13.44
CA TYR A 105 -13.53 3.18 -14.62
C TYR A 105 -15.01 3.01 -14.99
N ASP A 106 -15.87 2.66 -14.02
CA ASP A 106 -17.31 2.47 -14.24
C ASP A 106 -17.99 3.76 -14.70
N LYS A 107 -17.63 4.89 -14.08
CA LYS A 107 -18.09 6.23 -14.48
C LYS A 107 -17.73 6.57 -15.93
N ILE A 108 -16.50 6.26 -16.38
CA ILE A 108 -16.08 6.47 -17.78
C ILE A 108 -16.85 5.52 -18.71
N LEU A 109 -17.00 4.25 -18.31
CA LEU A 109 -17.68 3.22 -19.10
C LEU A 109 -19.15 3.56 -19.37
N VAL A 110 -19.88 4.00 -18.35
CA VAL A 110 -21.32 4.34 -18.45
C VAL A 110 -21.53 5.76 -19.00
N GLY A 111 -20.61 6.68 -18.72
CA GLY A 111 -20.72 8.09 -19.09
C GLY A 111 -20.16 8.40 -20.48
N SER A 112 -18.91 8.87 -20.51
CA SER A 112 -18.29 9.43 -21.73
C SER A 112 -17.90 8.37 -22.75
N GLY A 113 -17.63 7.14 -22.32
CA GLY A 113 -17.02 6.08 -23.13
C GLY A 113 -15.61 6.42 -23.63
N ASN A 114 -15.05 7.56 -23.22
CA ASN A 114 -13.76 8.04 -23.69
C ASN A 114 -12.65 7.61 -22.74
N PHE A 115 -11.99 6.50 -23.11
CA PHE A 115 -10.88 5.96 -22.37
C PHE A 115 -9.56 6.48 -22.94
N GLU A 116 -8.96 7.44 -22.23
CA GLU A 116 -7.58 7.82 -22.50
C GLU A 116 -6.64 6.68 -22.07
N ILE A 117 -5.60 6.42 -22.88
CA ILE A 117 -4.60 5.38 -22.59
C ILE A 117 -3.92 5.62 -21.23
N ALA A 118 -3.56 6.86 -20.92
CA ALA A 118 -2.90 7.21 -19.65
C ALA A 118 -3.80 6.95 -18.44
N THR A 119 -5.07 7.38 -18.51
CA THR A 119 -6.06 7.18 -17.44
C THR A 119 -6.37 5.69 -17.26
N THR A 120 -6.59 4.96 -18.35
CA THR A 120 -6.88 3.51 -18.28
C THR A 120 -5.70 2.74 -17.70
N THR A 121 -4.47 3.09 -18.10
CA THR A 121 -3.25 2.46 -17.55
C THR A 121 -3.13 2.70 -16.04
N THR A 122 -3.35 3.94 -15.59
CA THR A 122 -3.25 4.29 -14.16
C THR A 122 -4.38 3.69 -13.32
N ILE A 123 -5.59 3.54 -13.88
CA ILE A 123 -6.68 2.77 -13.27
C ILE A 123 -6.23 1.33 -13.00
N ILE A 124 -5.71 0.64 -14.02
CA ILE A 124 -5.33 -0.77 -13.91
C ILE A 124 -4.19 -0.96 -12.91
N LEU A 125 -3.19 -0.07 -12.91
CA LEU A 125 -2.10 -0.10 -11.93
C LEU A 125 -2.62 0.15 -10.50
N SER A 126 -3.55 1.10 -10.32
CA SER A 126 -4.14 1.38 -9.01
C SER A 126 -4.96 0.19 -8.50
N VAL A 127 -5.78 -0.43 -9.35
CA VAL A 127 -6.56 -1.64 -9.02
C VAL A 127 -5.64 -2.80 -8.63
N LEU A 128 -4.61 -3.09 -9.43
CA LEU A 128 -3.64 -4.16 -9.16
C LEU A 128 -2.94 -3.93 -7.82
N ILE A 129 -2.25 -2.80 -7.67
CA ILE A 129 -1.42 -2.52 -6.49
C ILE A 129 -2.29 -2.38 -5.25
N GLY A 130 -3.43 -1.69 -5.35
CA GLY A 130 -4.37 -1.51 -4.25
C GLY A 130 -4.99 -2.81 -3.76
N SER A 131 -5.43 -3.69 -4.67
CA SER A 131 -6.03 -4.99 -4.33
C SER A 131 -5.01 -5.94 -3.68
N VAL A 132 -3.79 -6.01 -4.23
CA VAL A 132 -2.67 -6.78 -3.65
C VAL A 132 -2.35 -6.27 -2.24
N THR A 133 -2.33 -4.95 -2.07
CA THR A 133 -2.04 -4.32 -0.78
C THR A 133 -3.12 -4.63 0.24
N PHE A 134 -4.40 -4.57 -0.16
CA PHE A 134 -5.54 -4.82 0.71
C PHE A 134 -5.48 -6.25 1.29
N THR A 135 -5.51 -7.28 0.44
CA THR A 135 -5.53 -8.66 0.93
C THR A 135 -4.21 -9.09 1.54
N GLY A 136 -3.07 -8.63 1.01
CA GLY A 136 -1.77 -8.87 1.62
C GLY A 136 -1.70 -8.33 3.05
N SER A 137 -2.25 -7.14 3.29
CA SER A 137 -2.32 -6.53 4.62
C SER A 137 -3.26 -7.27 5.56
N LEU A 138 -4.37 -7.82 5.06
CA LEU A 138 -5.28 -8.66 5.85
C LEU A 138 -4.59 -9.96 6.31
N ILE A 139 -3.80 -10.60 5.43
CA ILE A 139 -3.01 -11.79 5.83
C ILE A 139 -1.92 -11.41 6.83
N ALA A 140 -1.22 -10.29 6.63
CA ALA A 140 -0.19 -9.82 7.56
C ALA A 140 -0.78 -9.53 8.95
N PHE A 141 -1.93 -8.84 8.99
CA PHE A 141 -2.70 -8.62 10.22
C PHE A 141 -3.10 -9.94 10.88
N GLY A 142 -3.70 -10.86 10.11
CA GLY A 142 -4.17 -12.15 10.60
C GLY A 142 -3.04 -12.98 11.22
N LYS A 143 -1.85 -12.95 10.62
CA LYS A 143 -0.67 -13.67 11.14
C LYS A 143 -0.16 -13.11 12.46
N LEU A 144 -0.12 -11.79 12.59
CA LEU A 144 0.32 -11.13 13.83
C LEU A 144 -0.72 -11.21 14.95
N GLN A 145 -2.01 -11.30 14.61
CA GLN A 145 -3.07 -11.57 15.58
C GLN A 145 -3.24 -13.04 15.95
N GLY A 146 -2.52 -13.96 15.30
CA GLY A 146 -2.68 -15.40 15.51
C GLY A 146 -3.97 -16.01 14.94
N ILE A 147 -4.73 -15.24 14.15
CA ILE A 147 -5.90 -15.72 13.40
C ILE A 147 -5.45 -16.62 12.24
N VAL A 148 -4.33 -16.25 11.60
CA VAL A 148 -3.64 -17.03 10.58
C VAL A 148 -2.33 -17.54 11.18
N THR A 149 -1.88 -18.74 10.78
CA THR A 149 -0.60 -19.28 11.26
C THR A 149 0.56 -18.33 10.96
N GLY A 150 1.33 -17.98 11.99
CA GLY A 150 2.56 -17.18 11.85
C GLY A 150 3.72 -17.95 11.20
N LYS A 151 3.59 -19.26 11.00
CA LYS A 151 4.61 -20.07 10.29
C LYS A 151 4.56 -19.78 8.79
N VAL A 152 5.68 -20.04 8.11
CA VAL A 152 5.77 -19.97 6.65
C VAL A 152 4.83 -21.03 6.05
N VAL A 153 3.89 -20.61 5.21
CA VAL A 153 2.99 -21.50 4.47
C VAL A 153 3.48 -21.58 3.03
N LYS A 154 4.03 -22.74 2.65
CA LYS A 154 4.45 -23.03 1.27
C LYS A 154 3.35 -23.80 0.55
N TYR A 155 3.23 -23.58 -0.76
CA TYR A 155 2.33 -24.33 -1.64
C TYR A 155 3.09 -24.75 -2.91
N PRO A 156 2.66 -25.84 -3.59
CA PRO A 156 3.35 -26.34 -4.77
C PRO A 156 3.41 -25.27 -5.86
N LEU A 157 4.54 -25.20 -6.58
CA LEU A 157 4.74 -24.26 -7.69
C LEU A 157 4.57 -22.77 -7.31
N GLN A 158 4.85 -22.41 -6.06
CA GLN A 158 4.67 -21.05 -5.53
C GLN A 158 5.19 -19.93 -6.45
N HIS A 159 6.47 -19.96 -6.80
CA HIS A 159 7.09 -18.92 -7.63
C HIS A 159 6.53 -18.87 -9.06
N PRO A 160 6.47 -19.99 -9.81
CA PRO A 160 5.91 -19.95 -11.16
C PRO A 160 4.42 -19.60 -11.17
N LEU A 161 3.62 -20.01 -10.17
CA LEU A 161 2.22 -19.61 -10.07
C LEU A 161 2.06 -18.11 -9.79
N ASN A 162 2.86 -17.55 -8.89
CA ASN A 162 2.79 -16.11 -8.62
C ASN A 162 3.23 -15.29 -9.83
N ALA A 163 4.29 -15.73 -10.51
CA ALA A 163 4.72 -15.11 -11.76
C ALA A 163 3.64 -15.21 -12.84
N LEU A 164 2.99 -16.38 -12.98
CA LEU A 164 1.89 -16.58 -13.91
C LEU A 164 0.73 -15.64 -13.62
N PHE A 165 0.27 -15.53 -12.38
CA PHE A 165 -0.82 -14.62 -12.02
C PHE A 165 -0.45 -13.16 -12.26
N LEU A 166 0.78 -12.75 -11.92
CA LEU A 166 1.23 -11.38 -12.18
C LEU A 166 1.25 -11.07 -13.67
N ILE A 167 1.83 -11.96 -14.49
CA ILE A 167 1.89 -11.82 -15.95
C ILE A 167 0.47 -11.81 -16.54
N ALA A 168 -0.42 -12.69 -16.06
CA ALA A 168 -1.81 -12.73 -16.51
C ALA A 168 -2.54 -11.42 -16.22
N VAL A 169 -2.36 -10.84 -15.03
CA VAL A 169 -2.96 -9.53 -14.68
C VAL A 169 -2.38 -8.42 -15.54
N VAL A 170 -1.06 -8.37 -15.77
CA VAL A 170 -0.44 -7.37 -16.64
C VAL A 170 -0.93 -7.50 -18.08
N ALA A 171 -1.00 -8.72 -18.61
CA ALA A 171 -1.50 -8.99 -19.96
C ALA A 171 -2.98 -8.61 -20.10
N ALA A 172 -3.83 -8.98 -19.14
CA ALA A 172 -5.22 -8.55 -19.10
C ALA A 172 -5.34 -7.03 -18.99
N GLY A 173 -4.46 -6.38 -18.24
CA GLY A 173 -4.37 -4.92 -18.16
C GLY A 173 -4.09 -4.25 -19.50
N VAL A 174 -3.12 -4.78 -20.26
CA VAL A 174 -2.85 -4.32 -21.63
C VAL A 174 -4.07 -4.53 -22.53
N MET A 175 -4.77 -5.68 -22.40
CA MET A 175 -6.00 -5.92 -23.15
C MET A 175 -7.11 -4.93 -22.80
N VAL A 176 -7.26 -4.52 -21.53
CA VAL A 176 -8.21 -3.48 -21.13
C VAL A 176 -7.81 -2.13 -21.70
N VAL A 177 -6.53 -1.77 -21.74
CA VAL A 177 -6.09 -0.51 -22.37
C VAL A 177 -6.43 -0.47 -23.86
N LEU A 178 -6.34 -1.62 -24.56
CA LEU A 178 -6.69 -1.72 -25.97
C LEU A 178 -8.21 -1.79 -26.21
N ASN A 179 -8.94 -2.47 -25.31
CA ASN A 179 -10.39 -2.68 -25.39
C ASN A 179 -11.04 -2.41 -24.02
N PRO A 180 -11.24 -1.13 -23.68
CA PRO A 180 -11.62 -0.70 -22.34
C PRO A 180 -13.10 -0.90 -22.00
N THR A 181 -13.88 -1.47 -22.91
CA THR A 181 -15.29 -1.79 -22.67
C THR A 181 -15.49 -3.14 -21.98
N GLN A 182 -14.42 -3.93 -21.81
CA GLN A 182 -14.49 -5.27 -21.26
C GLN A 182 -14.44 -5.27 -19.72
N ILE A 183 -15.57 -4.91 -19.08
CA ILE A 183 -15.72 -4.93 -17.61
C ILE A 183 -15.32 -6.27 -16.97
N ASN A 184 -15.61 -7.39 -17.65
CA ASN A 184 -15.25 -8.72 -17.16
C ASN A 184 -13.74 -8.91 -16.97
N LEU A 185 -12.91 -8.31 -17.83
CA LEU A 185 -11.46 -8.35 -17.67
C LEU A 185 -11.02 -7.55 -16.44
N VAL A 186 -11.61 -6.39 -16.20
CA VAL A 186 -11.31 -5.57 -15.01
C VAL A 186 -11.71 -6.32 -13.73
N LEU A 187 -12.88 -6.94 -13.70
CA LEU A 187 -13.31 -7.78 -12.57
C LEU A 187 -12.37 -8.99 -12.37
N GLY A 188 -11.91 -9.61 -13.47
CA GLY A 188 -10.90 -10.65 -13.43
C GLY A 188 -9.57 -10.17 -12.84
N ILE A 189 -9.11 -8.97 -13.23
CA ILE A 189 -7.90 -8.33 -12.68
C ILE A 189 -8.06 -8.10 -11.19
N VAL A 190 -9.20 -7.56 -10.72
CA VAL A 190 -9.49 -7.38 -9.29
C VAL A 190 -9.39 -8.73 -8.57
N ALA A 191 -10.10 -9.75 -9.03
CA ALA A 191 -10.15 -11.06 -8.38
C ALA A 191 -8.75 -11.70 -8.28
N VAL A 192 -7.99 -11.72 -9.38
CA VAL A 192 -6.64 -12.29 -9.39
C VAL A 192 -5.67 -11.45 -8.55
N SER A 193 -5.80 -10.12 -8.53
CA SER A 193 -4.95 -9.25 -7.71
C SER A 193 -5.21 -9.42 -6.21
N LEU A 194 -6.48 -9.58 -5.81
CA LEU A 194 -6.86 -9.93 -4.43
C LEU A 194 -6.27 -11.28 -4.03
N LEU A 195 -6.35 -12.29 -4.90
CA LEU A 195 -5.73 -13.59 -4.67
C LEU A 195 -4.21 -13.48 -4.56
N LEU A 196 -3.58 -12.72 -5.46
CA LEU A 196 -2.14 -12.52 -5.50
C LEU A 196 -1.62 -11.86 -4.21
N GLY A 197 -2.35 -10.90 -3.64
CA GLY A 197 -2.00 -10.33 -2.33
C GLY A 197 -1.97 -11.39 -1.21
N VAL A 198 -2.91 -12.33 -1.19
CA VAL A 198 -2.89 -13.46 -0.25
C VAL A 198 -1.66 -14.34 -0.50
N LEU A 199 -1.46 -14.76 -1.75
CA LEU A 199 -0.39 -15.69 -2.14
C LEU A 199 1.02 -15.14 -1.91
N LEU A 200 1.22 -13.82 -2.02
CA LEU A 200 2.51 -13.18 -1.77
C LEU A 200 2.87 -13.11 -0.28
N VAL A 201 1.90 -13.02 0.63
CA VAL A 201 2.14 -12.83 2.07
C VAL A 201 2.12 -14.15 2.87
N LEU A 202 1.41 -15.17 2.38
CA LEU A 202 1.41 -16.52 2.96
C LEU A 202 2.82 -17.14 3.19
N PRO A 203 3.80 -17.02 2.29
CA PRO A 203 5.14 -17.59 2.49
C PRO A 203 6.04 -16.74 3.41
N ILE A 204 5.61 -15.57 3.85
CA ILE A 204 6.40 -14.72 4.75
C ILE A 204 6.20 -15.19 6.19
N GLY A 205 7.28 -15.37 6.94
CA GLY A 205 7.22 -15.79 8.36
C GLY A 205 6.77 -14.65 9.28
N GLY A 206 6.17 -14.99 10.43
CA GLY A 206 5.74 -14.03 11.45
C GLY A 206 6.84 -13.08 11.93
N ALA A 207 8.08 -13.58 12.05
CA ALA A 207 9.24 -12.79 12.42
C ALA A 207 9.60 -11.72 11.37
N ASP A 208 9.27 -11.94 10.10
CA ASP A 208 9.54 -11.02 8.99
C ASP A 208 8.33 -10.14 8.63
N MET A 209 7.20 -10.31 9.32
CA MET A 209 5.98 -9.54 9.05
C MET A 209 6.16 -8.03 9.14
N PRO A 210 6.96 -7.46 10.06
CA PRO A 210 7.19 -6.01 10.06
C PRO A 210 7.75 -5.48 8.73
N VAL A 211 8.65 -6.25 8.08
CA VAL A 211 9.20 -5.88 6.76
C VAL A 211 8.12 -5.98 5.68
N ALA A 212 7.29 -7.03 5.70
CA ALA A 212 6.17 -7.18 4.78
C ALA A 212 5.16 -6.02 4.90
N ILE A 213 4.83 -5.63 6.13
CA ILE A 213 3.93 -4.49 6.40
C ILE A 213 4.53 -3.17 5.87
N SER A 214 5.83 -2.97 6.04
CA SER A 214 6.53 -1.80 5.47
C SER A 214 6.54 -1.82 3.93
N LEU A 215 6.68 -3.00 3.31
CA LEU A 215 6.61 -3.13 1.86
C LEU A 215 5.20 -2.84 1.34
N LEU A 216 4.17 -3.40 1.99
CA LEU A 216 2.77 -3.14 1.67
C LEU A 216 2.39 -1.67 1.89
N ASN A 217 2.99 -0.98 2.87
CA ASN A 217 2.84 0.46 3.05
C ASN A 217 3.36 1.26 1.84
N SER A 218 4.49 0.83 1.27
CA SER A 218 4.97 1.43 0.02
C SER A 218 3.97 1.22 -1.12
N TYR A 219 3.41 0.01 -1.23
CA TYR A 219 2.42 -0.31 -2.25
C TYR A 219 1.15 0.51 -2.09
N SER A 220 0.65 0.74 -0.87
CA SER A 220 -0.47 1.67 -0.66
C SER A 220 -0.15 3.10 -1.13
N GLY A 221 1.09 3.58 -0.92
CA GLY A 221 1.52 4.88 -1.43
C GLY A 221 1.55 4.93 -2.96
N LEU A 222 2.10 3.90 -3.60
CA LEU A 222 2.10 3.78 -5.06
C LEU A 222 0.68 3.71 -5.63
N ALA A 223 -0.21 2.91 -5.03
CA ALA A 223 -1.61 2.82 -5.41
C ALA A 223 -2.33 4.17 -5.30
N ALA A 224 -2.10 4.91 -4.21
CA ALA A 224 -2.63 6.25 -4.00
C ALA A 224 -2.11 7.25 -5.03
N SER A 225 -0.83 7.17 -5.41
CA SER A 225 -0.28 8.00 -6.49
C SER A 225 -0.93 7.69 -7.83
N MET A 226 -1.19 6.41 -8.13
CA MET A 226 -1.90 6.02 -9.35
C MET A 226 -3.33 6.53 -9.33
N THR A 227 -4.05 6.40 -8.22
CA THR A 227 -5.38 7.03 -8.02
C THR A 227 -5.32 8.54 -8.19
N GLY A 228 -4.24 9.18 -7.75
CA GLY A 228 -3.98 10.59 -7.98
C GLY A 228 -3.92 10.95 -9.47
N PHE A 229 -3.25 10.13 -10.29
CA PHE A 229 -3.29 10.31 -11.75
C PHE A 229 -4.67 10.05 -12.36
N VAL A 230 -5.39 9.04 -11.86
CA VAL A 230 -6.76 8.74 -12.29
C VAL A 230 -7.68 9.96 -12.08
N LEU A 231 -7.54 10.63 -10.93
CA LEU A 231 -8.36 11.79 -10.56
C LEU A 231 -7.74 13.15 -10.95
N GLN A 232 -6.59 13.16 -11.62
CA GLN A 232 -5.80 14.38 -11.89
C GLN A 232 -5.56 15.24 -10.62
N ASN A 233 -5.35 14.58 -9.48
CA ASN A 233 -5.18 15.21 -8.18
C ASN A 233 -3.70 15.25 -7.76
N ASN A 234 -3.10 16.43 -7.89
CA ASN A 234 -1.69 16.67 -7.56
C ASN A 234 -1.32 16.31 -6.12
N MET A 235 -2.22 16.54 -5.15
CA MET A 235 -1.96 16.19 -3.74
C MET A 235 -1.78 14.67 -3.60
N LEU A 236 -2.70 13.88 -4.14
CA LEU A 236 -2.64 12.42 -4.07
C LEU A 236 -1.41 11.86 -4.78
N ILE A 237 -1.03 12.43 -5.93
CA ILE A 237 0.20 12.06 -6.66
C ILE A 237 1.41 12.29 -5.76
N ILE A 238 1.56 13.50 -5.21
CA ILE A 238 2.74 13.88 -4.42
C ILE A 238 2.78 13.08 -3.10
N ALA A 239 1.69 13.04 -2.35
CA ALA A 239 1.61 12.32 -1.09
C ALA A 239 1.83 10.81 -1.29
N GLY A 240 1.17 10.21 -2.27
CA GLY A 240 1.32 8.80 -2.61
C GLY A 240 2.75 8.44 -3.01
N ALA A 241 3.37 9.22 -3.91
CA ALA A 241 4.75 9.00 -4.33
C ALA A 241 5.75 9.12 -3.17
N LEU A 242 5.56 10.09 -2.27
CA LEU A 242 6.39 10.24 -1.07
C LEU A 242 6.28 9.06 -0.12
N VAL A 243 5.05 8.59 0.14
CA VAL A 243 4.81 7.41 0.99
C VAL A 243 5.36 6.15 0.33
N GLY A 244 5.17 5.99 -0.99
CA GLY A 244 5.70 4.87 -1.76
C GLY A 244 7.22 4.79 -1.70
N ALA A 245 7.91 5.87 -2.03
CA ALA A 245 9.37 5.93 -2.01
C ALA A 245 9.94 5.75 -0.59
N SER A 246 9.37 6.46 0.40
CA SER A 246 9.82 6.33 1.80
C SER A 246 9.58 4.93 2.36
N GLY A 247 8.47 4.28 1.99
CA GLY A 247 8.16 2.91 2.37
C GLY A 247 9.17 1.89 1.84
N ILE A 248 9.58 2.00 0.57
CA ILE A 248 10.65 1.13 0.02
C ILE A 248 11.96 1.36 0.76
N ILE A 249 12.35 2.62 0.98
CA ILE A 249 13.58 2.97 1.70
C ILE A 249 13.54 2.40 3.13
N LEU A 250 12.43 2.59 3.85
CA LEU A 250 12.23 2.06 5.19
C LEU A 250 12.33 0.53 5.20
N THR A 251 11.70 -0.14 4.23
CA THR A 251 11.74 -1.60 4.09
C THR A 251 13.18 -2.09 3.95
N LEU A 252 13.99 -1.41 3.12
CA LEU A 252 15.40 -1.75 2.93
C LEU A 252 16.22 -1.52 4.20
N ILE A 253 15.95 -0.44 4.95
CA ILE A 253 16.59 -0.16 6.24
C ILE A 253 16.24 -1.23 7.27
N MET A 254 14.97 -1.64 7.35
CA MET A 254 14.51 -2.70 8.25
C MET A 254 15.16 -4.05 7.91
N CYS A 255 15.21 -4.41 6.61
CA CYS A 255 15.94 -5.59 6.13
C CYS A 255 17.39 -5.60 6.60
N ARG A 256 18.12 -4.49 6.40
CA ARG A 256 19.51 -4.35 6.86
C ARG A 256 19.63 -4.46 8.38
N GLY A 257 18.74 -3.81 9.13
CA GLY A 257 18.71 -3.88 10.59
C GLY A 257 18.44 -5.28 11.13
N MET A 258 17.75 -6.12 10.36
CA MET A 258 17.47 -7.53 10.69
C MET A 258 18.51 -8.50 10.09
N ASN A 259 19.54 -8.01 9.41
CA ASN A 259 20.55 -8.81 8.69
C ASN A 259 19.93 -9.81 7.68
N ARG A 260 18.88 -9.40 6.97
CA ARG A 260 18.21 -10.19 5.93
C ARG A 260 18.04 -9.36 4.65
N SER A 261 18.14 -9.98 3.49
CA SER A 261 17.84 -9.29 2.22
C SER A 261 16.34 -9.23 1.96
N LEU A 262 15.88 -8.20 1.24
CA LEU A 262 14.48 -8.08 0.81
C LEU A 262 14.02 -9.31 0.02
N MET A 263 14.89 -9.84 -0.85
CA MET A 263 14.61 -11.04 -1.63
C MET A 263 14.36 -12.26 -0.74
N ASN A 264 15.15 -12.44 0.32
CA ASN A 264 15.00 -13.55 1.25
C ASN A 264 13.71 -13.48 2.06
N VAL A 265 13.24 -12.26 2.35
CA VAL A 265 11.98 -12.02 3.08
C VAL A 265 10.77 -12.26 2.17
N VAL A 266 10.75 -11.67 0.98
CA VAL A 266 9.60 -11.73 0.05
C VAL A 266 9.46 -13.09 -0.62
N LEU A 267 10.57 -13.74 -1.00
CA LEU A 267 10.53 -15.04 -1.67
C LEU A 267 10.58 -16.23 -0.72
N GLY A 268 10.61 -16.02 0.60
CA GLY A 268 10.53 -17.14 1.55
C GLY A 268 11.66 -18.16 1.38
N GLY A 269 12.91 -17.72 1.51
CA GLY A 269 14.06 -18.60 1.65
C GLY A 269 14.60 -19.21 0.36
N TRP A 270 15.25 -18.38 -0.47
CA TRP A 270 16.23 -18.83 -1.49
C TRP A 270 17.49 -19.48 -0.85
N ALA A 271 17.50 -19.70 0.47
CA ALA A 271 18.61 -20.32 1.17
C ALA A 271 18.55 -21.86 1.06
N SER A 272 18.76 -22.40 -0.14
CA SER A 272 19.38 -23.74 -0.36
C SER A 272 19.60 -24.09 -1.85
N ALA A 273 19.97 -23.13 -2.70
CA ALA A 273 20.50 -23.44 -4.03
C ALA A 273 21.76 -22.60 -4.28
N GLY A 274 22.88 -23.00 -3.65
CA GLY A 274 24.18 -22.37 -3.92
C GLY A 274 25.20 -22.27 -2.78
N ALA A 275 24.98 -22.88 -1.61
CA ALA A 275 26.01 -22.98 -0.56
C ALA A 275 26.65 -24.38 -0.55
N GLY A 276 27.25 -24.75 -1.68
CA GLY A 276 28.23 -25.83 -1.78
C GLY A 276 29.60 -25.20 -2.06
N GLY A 277 30.23 -24.65 -1.02
CA GLY A 277 31.57 -24.07 -1.09
C GLY A 277 32.22 -24.19 0.29
N PRO A 278 33.52 -24.53 0.39
CA PRO A 278 34.10 -25.03 1.62
C PRO A 278 34.12 -23.98 2.74
N ALA A 279 33.99 -24.46 3.97
CA ALA A 279 34.10 -23.68 5.19
C ALA A 279 35.42 -22.90 5.21
N ALA A 280 35.34 -21.58 5.25
CA ALA A 280 36.44 -20.73 5.69
C ALA A 280 36.29 -20.52 7.20
N GLU A 281 37.23 -21.08 7.96
CA GLU A 281 37.44 -20.77 9.37
C GLU A 281 37.64 -19.26 9.55
N GLY A 282 36.78 -18.67 10.38
CA GLY A 282 36.85 -17.26 10.77
C GLY A 282 36.31 -17.12 12.18
N SER A 283 37.11 -17.56 13.14
CA SER A 283 36.87 -17.42 14.57
C SER A 283 36.81 -15.94 14.97
N THR A 284 35.67 -15.49 15.48
CA THR A 284 35.61 -14.40 16.47
C THR A 284 34.51 -14.70 17.50
N PRO A 285 34.74 -14.39 18.78
CA PRO A 285 34.03 -15.05 19.88
C PRO A 285 32.66 -14.43 20.12
N LYS A 286 31.66 -15.28 20.34
CA LYS A 286 30.40 -14.93 21.00
C LYS A 286 30.72 -14.35 22.38
N GLY A 287 30.33 -13.10 22.62
CA GLY A 287 30.21 -12.57 23.97
C GLY A 287 29.01 -13.23 24.65
N ASP A 288 29.30 -14.09 25.62
CA ASP A 288 28.31 -14.62 26.55
C ASP A 288 27.77 -13.49 27.43
N VAL A 289 26.47 -13.23 27.34
CA VAL A 289 25.77 -12.43 28.36
C VAL A 289 25.44 -13.37 29.51
N LYS A 290 26.19 -13.23 30.61
CA LYS A 290 25.82 -13.79 31.92
C LYS A 290 24.61 -13.02 32.48
N SER A 291 23.72 -13.79 33.11
CA SER A 291 22.67 -13.49 34.10
C SER A 291 22.25 -12.03 34.32
#